data_AF-X1EAS6-F1
#
_entry.id   AF-X1EAS6-F1
#
_cell.length_a   1.000
_cell.length_b   1.000
_cell.length_c   1.000
_cell.angle_alpha   90.00
_cell.angle_beta   90.00
_cell.angle_gamma   90.00
#
_symmetry.space_group_name_H-M   'P 1'
#
loop_
_entity.id
_entity.type
_entity.pdbx_description
1 polymer ?
#
loop_
_entity_poly.entity_id
_entity_poly.type
_entity_poly.pdbx_seq_one_letter_code
_entity_poly.pdbx_strand_id
1 'polypeptide(L)'
;EDRIDLAVHSLKDLPTAMTSGLEFACVPPRATPFDVLVSKEGTGLSNLPVGARVGTASVRRRIQVQAIRPDVKVIPIRGCPWRDTRKLES
;
A
#
# COMPACT_ATOMS: atom_id res chain seq x y z
N GLU A 1 30.09 -5.15 12.23
CA GLU A 1 29.66 -3.81 11.77
C GLU A 1 30.59 -3.48 10.60
N ASP A 2 30.14 -2.77 9.55
CA ASP A 2 30.75 -2.72 8.19
C ASP A 2 30.47 -3.91 7.25
N ARG A 3 29.25 -4.46 7.28
CA ARG A 3 28.85 -5.54 6.34
C ARG A 3 28.32 -5.04 5.01
N ILE A 4 27.88 -3.78 4.95
CA ILE A 4 27.28 -3.16 3.76
C ILE A 4 27.64 -1.67 3.74
N ASP A 5 27.80 -1.12 2.55
CA ASP A 5 28.08 0.31 2.35
C ASP A 5 26.80 1.13 2.12
N LEU A 6 25.77 0.50 1.53
CA LEU A 6 24.53 1.14 1.10
C LEU A 6 23.33 0.19 1.25
N ALA A 7 22.14 0.74 1.48
CA ALA A 7 20.86 0.03 1.48
C ALA A 7 19.82 0.78 0.66
N VAL A 8 18.97 0.05 -0.07
CA VAL A 8 17.87 0.62 -0.87
C VAL A 8 16.54 0.28 -0.22
N HIS A 9 15.77 1.32 0.09
CA HIS A 9 14.46 1.20 0.72
C HIS A 9 13.38 1.88 -0.10
N SER A 10 12.15 1.38 0.02
CA SER A 10 10.99 2.21 -0.31
C SER A 10 10.89 3.32 0.72
N LEU A 11 10.84 4.58 0.26
CA LEU A 11 10.83 5.74 1.16
C LEU A 11 9.68 5.71 2.19
N LYS A 12 8.56 5.09 1.84
CA LYS A 12 7.38 4.93 2.73
C LYS A 12 7.65 4.05 3.97
N ASP A 13 8.69 3.23 3.93
CA ASP A 13 9.02 2.26 4.99
C ASP A 13 10.15 2.76 5.90
N LEU A 14 10.70 3.94 5.61
CA LEU A 14 11.73 4.55 6.45
C LEU A 14 11.12 5.30 7.63
N PRO A 15 11.80 5.30 8.79
CA PRO A 15 11.38 6.11 9.93
C PRO A 15 11.45 7.60 9.58
N THR A 16 10.62 8.39 10.24
CA THR A 16 10.63 9.85 10.05
C THR A 16 11.86 10.51 10.66
N ALA A 17 12.38 9.94 11.76
CA ALA A 17 13.62 10.40 12.37
C ALA A 17 14.81 9.75 11.66
N MET A 18 15.82 10.56 11.35
CA MET A 18 17.09 10.07 10.85
C MET A 18 17.83 9.31 11.94
N THR A 19 18.40 8.17 11.58
CA THR A 19 19.31 7.43 12.46
C THR A 19 20.66 8.15 12.48
N SER A 20 21.18 8.42 13.68
CA SER A 20 22.49 9.05 13.83
C SER A 20 23.57 8.25 13.10
N GLY A 21 24.42 8.93 12.33
CA GLY A 21 25.49 8.30 11.54
C GLY A 21 25.05 7.75 10.17
N LEU A 22 23.77 7.86 9.80
CA LEU A 22 23.27 7.51 8.47
C LEU A 22 22.65 8.73 7.77
N GLU A 23 22.71 8.75 6.44
CA GLU A 23 22.14 9.82 5.62
C GLU A 23 21.44 9.29 4.37
N PHE A 24 20.62 10.14 3.75
CA PHE A 24 20.07 9.88 2.42
C PHE A 24 21.11 10.21 1.34
N ALA A 25 21.89 9.22 0.96
CA ALA A 25 22.91 9.41 -0.08
C ALA A 25 22.31 9.76 -1.46
N CYS A 26 21.11 9.26 -1.78
CA CYS A 26 20.44 9.51 -3.05
C CYS A 26 18.92 9.28 -2.96
N VAL A 27 18.15 10.12 -3.65
CA VAL A 27 16.72 9.91 -3.90
C VAL A 27 16.51 9.93 -5.42
N PRO A 28 16.20 8.79 -6.06
CA PRO A 28 15.98 8.75 -7.51
C PRO A 28 14.67 9.47 -7.90
N PRO A 29 14.47 9.75 -9.20
CA PRO A 29 13.20 10.28 -9.69
C PRO A 29 12.00 9.45 -9.22
N ARG A 30 10.94 10.12 -8.79
CA ARG A 30 9.81 9.49 -8.14
C ARG A 30 8.97 8.70 -9.15
N ALA A 31 8.71 7.43 -8.85
CA ALA A 31 7.70 6.64 -9.56
C ALA A 31 6.28 7.13 -9.26
N THR A 32 5.26 6.59 -9.93
CA THR A 32 3.86 6.96 -9.70
C THR A 32 3.50 6.89 -8.19
N PRO A 33 3.04 8.00 -7.58
CA PRO A 33 2.75 8.04 -6.15
C PRO A 33 1.33 7.59 -5.80
N PHE A 34 0.54 7.23 -6.80
CA PHE A 34 -0.89 6.96 -6.64
C PHE A 34 -1.16 5.54 -6.16
N ASP A 35 -2.18 5.38 -5.31
CA ASP A 35 -2.71 4.07 -4.99
C ASP A 35 -3.48 3.50 -6.20
N VAL A 36 -3.49 2.18 -6.34
CA VAL A 36 -4.22 1.46 -7.39
C VAL A 36 -5.25 0.53 -6.75
N LEU A 37 -6.46 0.51 -7.31
CA LEU A 37 -7.46 -0.50 -7.00
C LEU A 37 -7.23 -1.71 -7.93
N VAL A 38 -7.15 -2.90 -7.35
CA VAL A 38 -7.15 -4.16 -8.09
C VAL A 38 -8.45 -4.88 -7.76
N SER A 39 -9.30 -5.08 -8.77
CA SER A 39 -10.58 -5.77 -8.67
C SER A 39 -10.60 -6.97 -9.62
N LYS A 40 -11.38 -7.99 -9.28
CA LYS A 40 -11.45 -9.25 -10.04
C LYS A 40 -12.07 -9.03 -11.43
N GLU A 41 -13.10 -8.19 -11.49
CA GLU A 41 -13.84 -7.87 -12.71
C GLU A 41 -13.31 -6.61 -13.42
N GLY A 42 -12.19 -6.03 -12.97
CA GLY A 42 -11.64 -4.80 -13.55
C GLY A 42 -12.51 -3.55 -13.33
N THR A 43 -13.45 -3.60 -12.38
CA THR A 43 -14.33 -2.48 -12.04
C THR A 43 -13.65 -1.46 -11.13
N GLY A 44 -14.02 -0.18 -11.29
CA GLY A 44 -13.57 0.91 -10.43
C GLY A 44 -14.27 0.93 -9.07
N LEU A 45 -13.73 1.71 -8.12
CA LEU A 45 -14.23 1.78 -6.75
C LEU A 45 -15.72 2.18 -6.65
N SER A 46 -16.17 3.06 -7.53
CA SER A 46 -17.58 3.50 -7.62
C SER A 46 -18.53 2.37 -8.04
N ASN A 47 -18.02 1.39 -8.80
CA ASN A 47 -18.82 0.35 -9.42
C ASN A 47 -18.84 -0.94 -8.60
N LEU A 48 -18.19 -0.95 -7.43
CA LEU A 48 -18.26 -2.09 -6.52
C LEU A 48 -19.69 -2.25 -5.98
N PRO A 49 -20.19 -3.50 -5.85
CA PRO A 49 -21.48 -3.79 -5.25
C PRO A 49 -21.63 -3.19 -3.85
N VAL A 50 -22.87 -2.93 -3.44
CA VAL A 50 -23.15 -2.49 -2.07
C VAL A 50 -22.67 -3.55 -1.08
N GLY A 51 -21.93 -3.12 -0.05
CA GLY A 51 -21.38 -4.05 0.94
C GLY A 51 -20.17 -4.86 0.47
N ALA A 52 -19.58 -4.51 -0.68
CA ALA A 52 -18.38 -5.16 -1.20
C ALA A 52 -17.22 -5.14 -0.19
N ARG A 53 -16.29 -6.10 -0.33
CA ARG A 53 -15.12 -6.24 0.54
C ARG A 53 -13.89 -5.64 -0.15
N VAL A 54 -13.19 -4.72 0.52
CA VAL A 54 -11.94 -4.12 0.02
C VAL A 54 -10.79 -4.49 0.96
N GLY A 55 -9.76 -5.15 0.43
CA GLY A 55 -8.60 -5.59 1.19
C GLY A 55 -7.53 -4.51 1.32
N THR A 56 -7.29 -4.00 2.54
CA THR A 56 -6.11 -3.18 2.84
C THR A 56 -5.80 -3.17 4.34
N ALA A 57 -4.53 -3.34 4.72
CA ALA A 57 -4.07 -3.12 6.09
C ALA A 57 -3.64 -1.67 6.37
N SER A 58 -3.59 -0.81 5.35
CA SER A 58 -3.20 0.59 5.52
C SER A 58 -4.35 1.40 6.12
N VAL A 59 -4.12 1.98 7.30
CA VAL A 59 -5.07 2.89 7.96
C VAL A 59 -5.43 4.06 7.06
N ARG A 60 -4.44 4.64 6.37
CA ARG A 60 -4.64 5.73 5.41
C ARG A 60 -5.65 5.34 4.32
N ARG A 61 -5.41 4.21 3.64
CA ARG A 61 -6.30 3.74 2.56
C ARG A 61 -7.68 3.36 3.08
N ARG A 62 -7.76 2.73 4.26
CA ARG A 62 -9.05 2.38 4.89
C ARG A 62 -9.94 3.61 5.08
N ILE A 63 -9.40 4.66 5.72
CA ILE A 63 -10.16 5.88 6.01
C ILE A 63 -10.59 6.56 4.70
N GLN A 64 -9.70 6.64 3.72
CA GLN A 64 -9.99 7.25 2.42
C GLN A 64 -11.09 6.49 1.64
N VAL A 65 -11.02 5.16 1.61
CA VAL A 65 -12.05 4.33 0.96
C VAL A 65 -13.40 4.50 1.65
N GLN A 66 -13.43 4.45 2.98
CA GLN A 66 -14.68 4.59 3.75
C GLN A 66 -15.29 5.98 3.65
N ALA A 67 -14.48 7.03 3.48
CA ALA A 67 -14.98 8.39 3.24
C ALA A 67 -15.70 8.50 1.88
N ILE A 68 -15.23 7.78 0.86
CA ILE A 68 -15.80 7.80 -0.50
C ILE A 68 -16.97 6.81 -0.63
N ARG A 69 -16.86 5.63 -0.01
CA ARG A 69 -17.84 4.54 -0.03
C ARG A 69 -18.07 4.01 1.39
N PRO A 70 -18.95 4.66 2.19
CA PRO A 70 -19.23 4.24 3.57
C PRO A 70 -19.85 2.84 3.68
N ASP A 71 -20.47 2.34 2.61
CA ASP A 71 -21.13 1.05 2.54
C ASP A 71 -20.15 -0.13 2.34
N VAL A 72 -18.90 0.13 1.92
CA VAL A 72 -17.90 -0.89 1.65
C VAL A 72 -17.25 -1.41 2.94
N LYS A 73 -17.09 -2.72 3.04
CA LYS A 73 -16.42 -3.39 4.16
C LYS A 73 -14.92 -3.49 3.91
N VAL A 74 -14.13 -2.66 4.59
CA VAL A 74 -12.67 -2.73 4.52
C VAL A 74 -12.14 -3.82 5.45
N ILE A 75 -11.41 -4.79 4.90
CA ILE A 75 -10.82 -5.91 5.63
C ILE A 75 -9.28 -5.84 5.59
N PRO A 76 -8.58 -6.17 6.69
CA PRO A 76 -7.13 -6.22 6.68
C PRO A 76 -6.66 -7.42 5.86
N ILE A 77 -5.74 -7.16 4.93
CA ILE A 77 -5.02 -8.18 4.16
C ILE A 77 -3.52 -7.95 4.38
N ARG A 78 -2.78 -9.04 4.60
CA ARG A 78 -1.31 -9.01 4.75
C ARG A 78 -0.65 -9.97 3.77
N GLY A 79 0.45 -9.54 3.17
CA GLY A 79 1.22 -10.31 2.22
C GLY A 79 1.99 -9.40 1.30
N CYS A 80 2.81 -9.99 0.44
CA CYS A 80 3.36 -9.25 -0.69
C CYS A 80 2.29 -9.09 -1.78
N PRO A 81 2.31 -8.03 -2.59
CA PRO A 81 1.26 -7.74 -3.58
C PRO A 81 0.89 -8.93 -4.48
N TRP A 82 1.87 -9.70 -4.96
CA TRP A 82 1.62 -10.87 -5.82
C TRP A 82 1.01 -12.08 -5.09
N ARG A 83 1.17 -12.19 -3.76
CA ARG A 83 0.45 -13.19 -2.95
C ARG A 83 -0.95 -12.72 -2.60
N ASP A 84 -1.13 -11.43 -2.45
CA ASP A 84 -2.43 -10.85 -2.12
C ASP A 84 -3.40 -10.86 -3.31
N THR A 85 -2.92 -10.74 -4.55
CA THR A 85 -3.78 -10.91 -5.73
C THR A 85 -4.38 -12.31 -5.84
N ARG A 86 -3.70 -13.37 -5.38
CA ARG A 86 -4.29 -14.73 -5.32
C ARG A 86 -5.50 -14.81 -4.40
N LYS A 87 -5.57 -13.96 -3.38
CA LYS A 87 -6.71 -13.92 -2.45
C LYS A 87 -7.92 -13.20 -3.05
N LEU A 88 -7.80 -12.59 -4.23
CA LEU A 88 -8.96 -12.11 -4.99
C LEU A 88 -9.74 -13.27 -5.63
N GLU A 89 -9.13 -14.44 -5.77
CA GLU A 89 -9.79 -15.63 -6.35
C GLU A 89 -10.52 -16.51 -5.33
N SER A 90 -10.20 -16.35 -4.04
CA SER A 90 -10.78 -17.07 -2.90
C SER A 90 -11.91 -16.30 -2.22
#